data_AF-A0A423XGE1-F1
#
_entry.id   AF-A0A423XGE1-F1
#
_cell.length_a   1.000
_cell.length_b   1.000
_cell.length_c   1.000
_cell.angle_alpha   90.00
_cell.angle_beta   90.00
_cell.angle_gamma   90.00
#
_symmetry.space_group_name_H-M   'P 1'
#
loop_
_entity.id
_entity.type
_entity.pdbx_description
1 polymer ?
#
loop_
_entity_poly.entity_id
_entity_poly.type
_entity_poly.pdbx_seq_one_letter_code
_entity_poly.pdbx_strand_id
1 'polypeptide(L)'
;MESEPPDLDLESDGATPSSLPSLQEGDSNPDEPSRPVDDPTQNDFAFLLWAPRNHKPSIKPTLRFLVDSPNDDGTSTDTIKYLTLDQVGLGIRYRPGWLARRRLDESEPFFFPKGNWNIGRICFFAEEDDHGSYYRAQIYDAARLPLPQLDPRSICSFSPKFEYVDLKFTEVQLREHEPPRYSDRIRVVTHAAYGNDEALMVMKIWPSPMCNRMGIEKEMLAYKAFSHLGMTPKFVGHVTEEGRVVGMLLEYIAGAHKPSDDKEKELCRQRLYLFHRMTGWHRSVAANHKDNFLIKDGIAYIIDFARAFTPEEVAAKGSDWANIKV
;
A
#
# COMPACT_ATOMS: atom_id res chain seq x y z
N MET A 1 45.74 24.14 -30.14
CA MET A 1 45.24 23.75 -31.47
C MET A 1 43.74 23.88 -31.40
N GLU A 2 43.29 25.11 -31.52
CA GLU A 2 41.88 25.47 -31.72
C GLU A 2 41.69 25.59 -33.23
N SER A 3 40.62 25.01 -33.76
CA SER A 3 40.25 25.14 -35.17
C SER A 3 38.73 25.29 -35.25
N GLU A 4 38.28 26.53 -35.35
CA GLU A 4 36.99 26.90 -35.92
C GLU A 4 36.97 26.56 -37.43
N PRO A 5 35.77 26.35 -37.99
CA PRO A 5 35.51 26.62 -39.39
C PRO A 5 34.40 27.67 -39.59
N PRO A 6 34.31 28.25 -40.80
CA PRO A 6 34.00 29.67 -40.98
C PRO A 6 32.56 29.99 -41.41
N ASP A 7 32.24 31.28 -41.24
CA ASP A 7 31.11 32.00 -41.83
C ASP A 7 31.09 31.92 -43.36
N LEU A 8 29.87 31.78 -43.90
CA LEU A 8 29.54 32.12 -45.28
C LEU A 8 28.25 32.93 -45.29
N ASP A 9 28.40 34.25 -45.43
CA ASP A 9 27.40 35.13 -46.02
C ASP A 9 27.36 34.93 -47.54
N LEU A 10 26.18 35.12 -48.16
CA LEU A 10 25.97 36.04 -49.29
C LEU A 10 24.51 35.96 -49.82
N GLU A 11 23.86 37.13 -49.80
CA GLU A 11 22.97 37.74 -50.82
C GLU A 11 21.66 37.03 -51.19
N SER A 12 20.49 37.53 -50.79
CA SER A 12 19.74 38.72 -51.26
C SER A 12 19.10 38.54 -52.64
N ASP A 13 17.76 38.51 -52.69
CA ASP A 13 17.02 39.29 -53.68
C ASP A 13 15.55 39.47 -53.28
N GLY A 14 15.07 40.70 -53.43
CA GLY A 14 13.82 41.19 -52.86
C GLY A 14 12.59 41.13 -53.76
N ALA A 15 11.45 41.55 -53.20
CA ALA A 15 10.38 42.28 -53.88
C ALA A 15 9.36 42.81 -52.87
N THR A 16 8.90 44.03 -53.13
CA THR A 16 8.04 44.95 -52.35
C THR A 16 6.56 44.51 -52.25
N PRO A 17 5.75 45.17 -51.38
CA PRO A 17 4.41 44.72 -50.99
C PRO A 17 3.32 45.26 -51.92
N SER A 18 2.22 44.51 -52.07
CA SER A 18 0.99 45.03 -52.68
C SER A 18 -0.25 44.55 -51.93
N SER A 19 -0.88 45.52 -51.27
CA SER A 19 -2.30 45.87 -51.36
C SER A 19 -3.36 44.76 -51.28
N LEU A 20 -4.16 44.84 -50.21
CA LEU A 20 -5.50 44.27 -50.03
C LEU A 20 -6.43 44.52 -51.23
N PRO A 21 -7.45 43.66 -51.39
CA PRO A 21 -8.79 44.16 -51.08
C PRO A 21 -9.63 43.20 -50.22
N SER A 22 -10.38 43.84 -49.33
CA SER A 22 -11.52 43.34 -48.55
C SER A 22 -12.64 42.75 -49.42
N LEU A 23 -13.20 41.60 -49.01
CA LEU A 23 -14.57 41.19 -49.33
C LEU A 23 -15.12 40.17 -48.31
N GLN A 24 -16.20 40.63 -47.67
CA GLN A 24 -17.28 40.05 -46.88
C GLN A 24 -17.40 38.52 -46.60
N GLU A 25 -17.70 38.27 -45.32
CA GLU A 25 -18.74 37.39 -44.74
C GLU A 25 -19.06 36.05 -45.41
N GLY A 26 -18.68 34.99 -44.69
CA GLY A 26 -19.24 33.64 -44.81
C GLY A 26 -19.25 32.99 -43.43
N ASP A 27 -20.36 33.21 -42.69
CA ASP A 27 -20.69 32.49 -41.46
C ASP A 27 -20.84 30.99 -41.77
N SER A 28 -19.89 30.18 -41.31
CA SER A 28 -20.00 28.72 -41.20
C SER A 28 -18.84 28.23 -40.35
N ASN A 29 -19.02 28.23 -39.02
CA ASN A 29 -18.07 27.63 -38.09
C ASN A 29 -18.38 26.12 -38.03
N PRO A 30 -17.53 25.21 -38.55
CA PRO A 30 -17.74 23.79 -38.38
C PRO A 30 -17.00 23.33 -37.12
N ASP A 31 -17.75 22.66 -36.26
CA ASP A 31 -17.26 21.71 -35.26
C ASP A 31 -16.28 22.25 -34.21
N GLU A 32 -16.84 22.99 -33.24
CA GLU A 32 -16.35 22.83 -31.87
C GLU A 32 -16.64 21.38 -31.44
N PRO A 33 -15.65 20.58 -31.00
CA PRO A 33 -15.92 19.29 -30.43
C PRO A 33 -16.75 19.50 -29.16
N SER A 34 -18.00 19.06 -29.21
CA SER A 34 -18.90 19.03 -28.08
C SER A 34 -18.18 18.35 -26.92
N ARG A 35 -17.94 19.09 -25.83
CA ARG A 35 -17.53 18.49 -24.56
C ARG A 35 -18.58 17.42 -24.23
N PRO A 36 -18.18 16.17 -23.94
CA PRO A 36 -19.13 15.18 -23.48
C PRO A 36 -19.80 15.77 -22.23
N VAL A 37 -21.13 15.87 -22.29
CA VAL A 37 -21.95 16.15 -21.13
C VAL A 37 -21.84 14.88 -20.28
N ASP A 38 -20.94 14.91 -19.30
CA ASP A 38 -20.77 13.83 -18.34
C ASP A 38 -22.08 13.68 -17.57
N ASP A 39 -22.88 12.67 -17.90
CA ASP A 39 -24.08 12.32 -17.14
C ASP A 39 -23.64 11.83 -15.74
N PRO A 40 -23.92 12.59 -14.67
CA PRO A 40 -23.45 12.25 -13.33
C PRO A 40 -24.05 10.95 -12.80
N THR A 41 -25.11 10.42 -13.43
CA THR A 41 -25.76 9.16 -13.02
C THR A 41 -25.03 7.90 -13.47
N GLN A 42 -23.94 8.05 -14.23
CA GLN A 42 -23.22 6.95 -14.86
C GLN A 42 -21.81 6.72 -14.31
N ASN A 43 -21.40 7.40 -13.24
CA ASN A 43 -20.01 7.38 -12.77
C ASN A 43 -19.72 6.26 -11.79
N ASP A 44 -18.48 5.75 -11.83
CA ASP A 44 -17.95 4.84 -10.82
C ASP A 44 -17.70 5.61 -9.52
N PHE A 45 -18.19 5.06 -8.40
CA PHE A 45 -17.98 5.63 -7.07
C PHE A 45 -16.78 4.97 -6.41
N ALA A 46 -15.99 5.74 -5.65
CA ALA A 46 -14.80 5.20 -5.02
C ALA A 46 -14.64 5.60 -3.56
N PHE A 47 -14.21 4.63 -2.75
CA PHE A 47 -13.88 4.80 -1.34
C PHE A 47 -12.40 4.58 -1.11
N LEU A 48 -11.71 5.53 -0.48
CA LEU A 48 -10.31 5.34 -0.09
C LEU A 48 -10.21 4.29 1.01
N LEU A 49 -9.69 3.12 0.65
CA LEU A 49 -9.40 2.03 1.58
C LEU A 49 -8.13 2.27 2.38
N TRP A 50 -7.12 2.88 1.74
CA TRP A 50 -5.82 3.06 2.34
C TRP A 50 -4.98 4.13 1.66
N ALA A 51 -4.32 4.96 2.46
CA ALA A 51 -3.27 5.88 2.04
C ALA A 51 -2.04 5.72 2.95
N PRO A 52 -0.81 5.65 2.42
CA PRO A 52 0.38 5.49 3.22
C PRO A 52 0.66 6.74 4.06
N ARG A 53 0.63 6.64 5.39
CA ARG A 53 1.09 7.73 6.26
C ARG A 53 2.53 8.16 6.06
N ASN A 54 3.39 7.27 5.59
CA ASN A 54 4.77 7.59 5.24
C ASN A 54 5.19 6.82 3.99
N HIS A 55 5.94 7.48 3.11
CA HIS A 55 6.57 6.85 1.95
C HIS A 55 8.06 7.17 1.94
N LYS A 56 8.89 6.30 1.35
CA LYS A 56 10.29 6.64 1.11
C LYS A 56 10.32 7.78 0.09
N PRO A 57 11.18 8.81 0.23
CA PRO A 57 11.26 9.89 -0.76
C PRO A 57 11.47 9.40 -2.21
N SER A 58 12.12 8.25 -2.38
CA SER A 58 12.36 7.62 -3.69
C SER A 58 11.19 6.77 -4.22
N ILE A 59 10.10 6.61 -3.47
CA ILE A 59 8.95 5.78 -3.83
C ILE A 59 7.70 6.65 -3.80
N LYS A 60 7.05 6.84 -4.94
CA LYS A 60 5.78 7.55 -5.02
C LYS A 60 4.73 6.82 -4.16
N PRO A 61 3.95 7.52 -3.32
CA PRO A 61 2.95 6.86 -2.50
C PRO A 61 1.85 6.25 -3.39
N THR A 62 1.46 5.02 -3.10
CA THR A 62 0.35 4.34 -3.77
C THR A 62 -0.87 4.36 -2.86
N LEU A 63 -1.99 4.86 -3.34
CA LEU A 63 -3.29 4.83 -2.69
C LEU A 63 -4.05 3.56 -3.10
N ARG A 64 -4.96 3.09 -2.23
CA ARG A 64 -5.89 2.00 -2.55
C ARG A 64 -7.31 2.50 -2.45
N PHE A 65 -8.09 2.25 -3.48
CA PHE A 65 -9.51 2.59 -3.54
C PHE A 65 -10.33 1.33 -3.76
N LEU A 66 -11.50 1.25 -3.13
CA LEU A 66 -12.58 0.36 -3.53
C LEU A 66 -13.43 1.15 -4.50
N VAL A 67 -13.60 0.65 -5.72
CA VAL A 67 -14.39 1.30 -6.76
C VAL A 67 -15.59 0.42 -7.06
N ASP A 68 -16.76 0.99 -6.83
CA ASP A 68 -18.06 0.47 -7.21
C ASP A 68 -18.31 0.87 -8.67
N SER A 69 -18.20 -0.11 -9.58
CA SER A 69 -18.50 0.06 -10.99
C SER A 69 -19.89 -0.53 -11.29
N PRO A 70 -20.92 0.30 -11.54
CA PRO A 70 -22.24 -0.17 -11.93
C PRO A 70 -22.21 -0.79 -13.33
N ASN A 71 -22.86 -1.93 -13.48
CA ASN A 71 -23.03 -2.67 -14.73
C ASN A 71 -24.37 -2.32 -15.41
N ASP A 72 -24.45 -2.52 -16.72
CA ASP A 72 -25.67 -2.25 -17.51
C ASP A 72 -26.89 -3.09 -17.08
N ASP A 73 -26.66 -4.22 -16.39
CA ASP A 73 -27.71 -5.09 -15.86
C ASP A 73 -28.23 -4.65 -14.47
N GLY A 74 -27.76 -3.50 -13.96
CA GLY A 74 -28.11 -2.97 -12.66
C GLY A 74 -27.37 -3.62 -11.49
N THR A 75 -26.42 -4.52 -11.76
CA THR A 75 -25.49 -5.02 -10.74
C THR A 75 -24.32 -4.07 -10.55
N SER A 76 -23.56 -4.25 -9.48
CA SER A 76 -22.32 -3.51 -9.23
C SER A 76 -21.17 -4.52 -9.07
N THR A 77 -19.99 -4.12 -9.53
CA THR A 77 -18.75 -4.86 -9.25
C THR A 77 -17.79 -3.99 -8.45
N ASP A 78 -17.64 -4.34 -7.18
CA ASP A 78 -16.61 -3.75 -6.33
C ASP A 78 -15.23 -4.25 -6.74
N THR A 79 -14.33 -3.32 -7.05
CA THR A 79 -12.95 -3.65 -7.41
C THR A 79 -11.93 -2.76 -6.72
N ILE A 80 -10.77 -3.33 -6.36
CA ILE A 80 -9.69 -2.60 -5.73
C ILE A 80 -8.76 -2.00 -6.80
N LYS A 81 -8.58 -0.68 -6.73
CA LYS A 81 -7.68 0.07 -7.61
C LYS A 81 -6.47 0.60 -6.85
N TYR A 82 -5.29 0.56 -7.47
CA TYR A 82 -4.05 1.13 -6.92
C TYR A 82 -3.65 2.37 -7.72
N LEU A 83 -3.67 3.53 -7.07
CA LEU A 83 -3.35 4.80 -7.70
C LEU A 83 -2.02 5.34 -7.16
N THR A 84 -1.02 5.46 -8.02
CA THR A 84 0.26 6.06 -7.65
C THR A 84 0.14 7.58 -7.73
N LEU A 85 0.37 8.25 -6.61
CA LEU A 85 0.34 9.70 -6.56
C LEU A 85 1.44 10.29 -7.43
N ASP A 86 1.06 11.15 -8.36
CA ASP A 86 2.00 11.97 -9.09
C ASP A 86 2.02 13.38 -8.52
N GLN A 87 3.21 13.89 -8.23
CA GLN A 87 3.40 15.25 -7.69
C GLN A 87 3.66 16.28 -8.80
N VAL A 88 3.59 15.87 -10.07
CA VAL A 88 3.77 16.76 -11.23
C VAL A 88 2.48 17.58 -11.38
N GLY A 89 2.50 18.86 -10.97
CA GLY A 89 1.34 19.72 -11.19
C GLY A 89 1.33 21.04 -10.43
N LEU A 90 1.07 21.05 -9.12
CA LEU A 90 0.61 22.29 -8.44
C LEU A 90 1.06 22.47 -6.98
N GLY A 91 2.30 22.14 -6.64
CA GLY A 91 2.85 22.49 -5.31
C GLY A 91 2.18 21.83 -4.09
N ILE A 92 1.18 20.98 -4.27
CA ILE A 92 0.54 20.21 -3.20
C ILE A 92 1.49 19.07 -2.79
N ARG A 93 2.26 19.32 -1.74
CA ARG A 93 3.06 18.29 -1.09
C ARG A 93 2.10 17.27 -0.44
N TYR A 94 2.26 15.99 -0.76
CA TYR A 94 1.53 14.91 -0.11
C TYR A 94 1.59 15.05 1.41
N ARG A 95 0.43 15.28 2.03
CA ARG A 95 0.24 15.21 3.48
C ARG A 95 -0.74 14.07 3.76
N PRO A 96 -0.33 13.00 4.44
CA PRO A 96 -1.23 11.88 4.67
C PRO A 96 -2.46 12.23 5.51
N GLY A 97 -2.34 13.21 6.41
CA GLY A 97 -3.49 13.75 7.15
C GLY A 97 -4.47 14.56 6.30
N TRP A 98 -4.09 14.95 5.08
CA TRP A 98 -5.00 15.63 4.14
C TRP A 98 -5.94 14.66 3.44
N LEU A 99 -5.48 13.44 3.13
CA LEU A 99 -6.34 12.34 2.68
C LEU A 99 -7.06 11.63 3.84
N ALA A 100 -7.11 12.25 5.04
CA ALA A 100 -7.92 11.72 6.10
C ALA A 100 -9.37 11.65 5.61
N ARG A 101 -9.98 10.46 5.76
CA ARG A 101 -11.31 10.06 5.30
C ARG A 101 -12.33 11.20 5.24
N ARG A 102 -12.40 12.02 6.30
CA ARG A 102 -13.28 13.18 6.41
C ARG A 102 -13.20 14.20 5.26
N ARG A 103 -12.01 14.59 4.80
CA ARG A 103 -11.87 15.60 3.71
C ARG A 103 -12.11 15.02 2.33
N LEU A 104 -11.96 13.70 2.20
CA LEU A 104 -12.21 12.96 0.98
C LEU A 104 -13.71 12.70 0.80
N ASP A 105 -14.40 12.44 1.92
CA ASP A 105 -15.86 12.32 2.00
C ASP A 105 -16.56 13.69 1.85
N GLU A 106 -15.86 14.79 2.19
CA GLU A 106 -16.33 16.19 2.05
C GLU A 106 -15.99 16.82 0.69
N SER A 107 -15.10 16.23 -0.12
CA SER A 107 -14.81 16.70 -1.48
C SER A 107 -15.87 16.21 -2.47
N GLU A 108 -16.03 16.93 -3.60
CA GLU A 108 -16.84 16.43 -4.70
C GLU A 108 -16.43 15.00 -5.11
N PRO A 109 -17.36 14.17 -5.62
CA PRO A 109 -17.04 12.81 -6.04
C PRO A 109 -15.88 12.81 -7.04
N PHE A 110 -14.83 12.07 -6.75
CA PHE A 110 -13.76 11.89 -7.73
C PHE A 110 -14.28 11.04 -8.88
N PHE A 111 -13.99 11.49 -10.10
CA PHE A 111 -14.34 10.75 -11.30
C PHE A 111 -13.30 9.65 -11.54
N PHE A 112 -13.74 8.39 -11.45
CA PHE A 112 -12.93 7.23 -11.78
C PHE A 112 -13.15 6.83 -13.24
N PRO A 113 -12.07 6.57 -14.03
CA PRO A 113 -12.23 6.09 -15.38
C PRO A 113 -13.06 4.80 -15.41
N LYS A 114 -14.00 4.70 -16.34
CA LYS A 114 -14.75 3.45 -16.54
C LYS A 114 -13.85 2.35 -17.05
N GLY A 115 -14.31 1.11 -16.83
CA GLY A 115 -13.77 -0.07 -17.47
C GLY A 115 -12.80 -0.88 -16.61
N ASN A 116 -12.25 -1.92 -17.22
CA ASN A 116 -11.45 -2.90 -16.50
C ASN A 116 -9.99 -2.45 -16.39
N TRP A 117 -9.65 -1.74 -15.32
CA TRP A 117 -8.28 -1.40 -14.93
C TRP A 117 -8.09 -1.67 -13.44
N ASN A 118 -6.83 -1.66 -12.98
CA ASN A 118 -6.51 -1.87 -11.56
C ASN A 118 -5.31 -1.05 -11.07
N ILE A 119 -4.56 -0.44 -11.98
CA ILE A 119 -3.47 0.48 -11.66
C ILE A 119 -3.68 1.78 -12.44
N GLY A 120 -3.34 2.91 -11.83
CA GLY A 120 -3.31 4.20 -12.50
C GLY A 120 -2.43 5.19 -11.77
N ARG A 121 -2.40 6.42 -12.27
CA ARG A 121 -1.80 7.57 -11.61
C ARG A 121 -2.89 8.52 -11.16
N ILE A 122 -2.66 9.21 -10.05
CA ILE A 122 -3.58 10.22 -9.55
C ILE A 122 -2.80 11.49 -9.23
N CYS A 123 -3.32 12.63 -9.67
CA CYS A 123 -2.89 13.94 -9.22
C CYS A 123 -4.10 14.67 -8.63
N PHE A 124 -3.81 15.65 -7.79
CA PHE A 124 -4.82 16.46 -7.14
C PHE A 124 -4.54 17.94 -7.40
N PHE A 125 -5.60 18.69 -7.60
CA PHE A 125 -5.61 20.11 -7.90
C PHE A 125 -6.38 20.81 -6.78
N ALA A 126 -5.86 21.92 -6.31
CA ALA A 126 -6.64 22.84 -5.48
C ALA A 126 -7.32 23.82 -6.44
N GLU A 127 -8.63 23.92 -6.33
CA GLU A 127 -9.44 24.87 -7.08
C GLU A 127 -10.14 25.78 -6.08
N GLU A 128 -10.39 27.03 -6.46
CA GLU A 128 -11.13 28.01 -5.65
C GLU A 128 -12.28 28.54 -6.48
N ASP A 129 -13.47 28.55 -5.89
CA ASP A 129 -14.67 29.16 -6.45
C ASP A 129 -15.29 30.15 -5.46
N ASP A 130 -16.46 30.70 -5.82
CA ASP A 130 -17.21 31.63 -4.99
C ASP A 130 -17.71 31.01 -3.65
N HIS A 131 -17.60 29.69 -3.49
CA HIS A 131 -18.02 28.92 -2.32
C HIS A 131 -16.83 28.43 -1.46
N GLY A 132 -15.60 28.56 -1.94
CA GLY A 132 -14.37 28.32 -1.19
C GLY A 132 -13.33 27.50 -1.96
N SER A 133 -12.30 27.02 -1.26
CA SER A 133 -11.31 26.13 -1.85
C SER A 133 -11.79 24.67 -1.80
N TYR A 134 -11.83 24.00 -2.94
CA TYR A 134 -12.08 22.57 -3.04
C TYR A 134 -10.92 21.83 -3.73
N TYR A 135 -10.99 20.51 -3.78
CA TYR A 135 -9.98 19.69 -4.42
C TYR A 135 -10.60 18.84 -5.53
N ARG A 136 -9.96 18.86 -6.68
CA ARG A 136 -10.25 17.94 -7.78
C ARG A 136 -9.15 16.88 -7.85
N ALA A 137 -9.50 15.64 -8.19
CA ALA A 137 -8.51 14.64 -8.59
C ALA A 137 -8.66 14.32 -10.08
N GLN A 138 -7.54 14.03 -10.72
CA GLN A 138 -7.51 13.48 -12.07
C GLN A 138 -6.75 12.16 -12.06
N ILE A 139 -7.36 11.16 -12.67
CA ILE A 139 -6.77 9.84 -12.87
C ILE A 139 -6.39 9.71 -14.33
N TYR A 140 -5.17 9.23 -14.58
CA TYR A 140 -4.63 9.02 -15.92
C TYR A 140 -3.68 7.83 -15.92
N ASP A 141 -3.25 7.41 -17.11
CA ASP A 141 -2.46 6.18 -17.31
C ASP A 141 -3.10 4.95 -16.65
N ALA A 142 -4.44 4.88 -16.66
CA ALA A 142 -5.18 3.76 -16.12
C ALA A 142 -4.97 2.53 -17.00
N ALA A 143 -4.55 1.42 -16.39
CA ALA A 143 -4.26 0.18 -17.09
C ALA A 143 -4.65 -1.03 -16.24
N ARG A 144 -4.99 -2.12 -16.93
CA ARG A 144 -5.08 -3.45 -16.31
C ARG A 144 -3.72 -4.11 -16.37
N LEU A 145 -3.14 -4.36 -15.21
CA LEU A 145 -1.88 -5.07 -15.10
C LEU A 145 -2.06 -6.32 -14.23
N PRO A 146 -1.32 -7.41 -14.50
CA PRO A 146 -1.29 -8.55 -13.60
C PRO A 146 -0.66 -8.10 -12.27
N LEU A 147 -1.44 -8.12 -11.18
CA LEU A 147 -0.93 -7.78 -9.87
C LEU A 147 0.01 -8.90 -9.39
N PRO A 148 1.17 -8.57 -8.79
CA PRO A 148 2.06 -9.61 -8.32
C PRO A 148 1.38 -10.45 -7.24
N GLN A 149 1.65 -11.75 -7.29
CA GLN A 149 1.15 -12.74 -6.35
C GLN A 149 2.23 -13.05 -5.31
N LEU A 150 1.82 -13.36 -4.09
CA LEU A 150 2.75 -13.93 -3.11
C LEU A 150 3.17 -15.34 -3.55
N ASP A 151 4.36 -15.77 -3.14
CA ASP A 151 4.87 -17.11 -3.43
C ASP A 151 3.89 -18.16 -2.86
N PRO A 152 3.32 -19.05 -3.71
CA PRO A 152 2.37 -20.07 -3.26
C PRO A 152 2.89 -20.95 -2.12
N ARG A 153 4.21 -21.14 -2.00
CA ARG A 153 4.83 -21.92 -0.92
C ARG A 153 4.63 -21.27 0.45
N SER A 154 4.56 -19.94 0.49
CA SER A 154 4.30 -19.16 1.71
C SER A 154 2.83 -19.19 2.14
N ILE A 155 1.92 -19.52 1.23
CA ILE A 155 0.49 -19.57 1.49
C ILE A 155 0.12 -20.92 2.12
N CYS A 156 -0.71 -20.88 3.15
CA CYS A 156 -1.30 -22.07 3.76
C CYS A 156 -2.68 -22.32 3.15
N SER A 157 -2.78 -23.30 2.24
CA SER A 157 -3.99 -23.54 1.43
C SER A 157 -5.23 -23.91 2.24
N PHE A 158 -5.06 -24.48 3.43
CA PHE A 158 -6.16 -24.91 4.30
C PHE A 158 -6.59 -23.84 5.30
N SER A 159 -5.89 -22.72 5.35
CA SER A 159 -6.24 -21.64 6.27
C SER A 159 -7.39 -20.80 5.71
N PRO A 160 -8.25 -20.25 6.59
CA PRO A 160 -9.27 -19.30 6.19
C PRO A 160 -8.70 -18.12 5.42
N LYS A 161 -9.51 -17.55 4.53
CA LYS A 161 -9.22 -16.33 3.78
C LYS A 161 -10.27 -15.29 4.14
N PHE A 162 -9.82 -14.06 4.35
CA PHE A 162 -10.65 -12.93 4.74
C PHE A 162 -10.43 -11.81 3.74
N GLU A 163 -11.48 -11.38 3.05
CA GLU A 163 -11.38 -10.23 2.17
C GLU A 163 -11.09 -8.97 2.99
N TYR A 164 -10.16 -8.15 2.50
CA TYR A 164 -9.71 -6.95 3.17
C TYR A 164 -10.86 -5.99 3.49
N VAL A 165 -11.84 -5.91 2.60
CA VAL A 165 -13.01 -5.03 2.73
C VAL A 165 -13.98 -5.47 3.83
N ASP A 166 -13.93 -6.74 4.24
CA ASP A 166 -14.76 -7.28 5.32
C ASP A 166 -14.12 -7.08 6.71
N LEU A 167 -12.85 -6.65 6.76
CA LEU A 167 -12.14 -6.40 8.00
C LEU A 167 -12.48 -5.04 8.58
N LYS A 168 -12.93 -5.01 9.84
CA LYS A 168 -13.23 -3.78 10.56
C LYS A 168 -11.99 -3.29 11.30
N PHE A 169 -11.50 -2.11 10.95
CA PHE A 169 -10.34 -1.51 11.61
C PHE A 169 -10.71 -0.97 12.99
N THR A 170 -9.84 -1.21 13.96
CA THR A 170 -9.97 -0.69 15.32
C THR A 170 -8.97 0.44 15.57
N GLU A 171 -9.25 1.26 16.58
CA GLU A 171 -8.36 2.35 17.02
C GLU A 171 -7.20 1.89 17.93
N VAL A 172 -7.04 0.56 18.13
CA VAL A 172 -6.00 0.02 19.00
C VAL A 172 -4.62 0.29 18.40
N GLN A 173 -3.79 1.02 19.15
CA GLN A 173 -2.42 1.30 18.76
C GLN A 173 -1.47 0.20 19.24
N LEU A 174 -0.77 -0.44 18.29
CA LEU A 174 0.23 -1.49 18.58
C LEU A 174 1.63 -0.93 18.92
N ARG A 175 1.82 0.39 18.85
CA ARG A 175 3.10 1.05 19.08
C ARG A 175 2.90 2.20 20.07
N GLU A 176 3.73 2.27 21.10
CA GLU A 176 3.71 3.32 22.13
C GLU A 176 4.02 4.72 21.57
N HIS A 177 4.79 4.78 20.48
CA HIS A 177 5.14 6.01 19.80
C HIS A 177 4.80 5.91 18.33
N GLU A 178 4.41 7.06 17.79
CA GLU A 178 4.31 7.26 16.35
C GLU A 178 5.68 7.05 15.70
N PRO A 179 5.96 5.92 15.00
CA PRO A 179 7.23 5.75 14.32
C PRO A 179 7.38 6.87 13.27
N PRO A 180 8.60 7.40 13.06
CA PRO A 180 8.88 8.33 11.97
C PRO A 180 8.63 7.73 10.58
N ARG A 181 8.36 6.41 10.50
CA ARG A 181 7.97 5.68 9.29
C ARG A 181 6.82 4.74 9.63
N TYR A 182 5.59 5.27 9.60
CA TYR A 182 4.39 4.45 9.62
C TYR A 182 4.27 3.63 8.35
N SER A 183 4.44 2.33 8.54
CA SER A 183 3.92 1.34 7.63
C SER A 183 2.57 0.92 8.21
N ASP A 184 1.48 1.48 7.67
CA ASP A 184 0.07 1.12 7.95
C ASP A 184 -0.29 -0.30 7.48
N ARG A 185 0.73 -1.14 7.28
CA ARG A 185 0.70 -2.56 6.96
C ARG A 185 0.26 -3.40 8.13
N ILE A 186 0.33 -2.87 9.35
CA ILE A 186 0.00 -3.60 10.59
C ILE A 186 -1.10 -2.82 11.29
N ARG A 187 -2.26 -3.45 11.50
CA ARG A 187 -3.40 -2.87 12.20
C ARG A 187 -4.11 -3.94 13.02
N VAL A 188 -4.84 -3.51 14.05
CA VAL A 188 -5.76 -4.38 14.77
C VAL A 188 -7.13 -4.31 14.11
N VAL A 189 -7.70 -5.48 13.82
CA VAL A 189 -8.96 -5.63 13.09
C VAL A 189 -9.89 -6.61 13.80
N THR A 190 -11.17 -6.57 13.43
CA THR A 190 -12.18 -7.57 13.77
C THR A 190 -12.89 -8.05 12.51
N HIS A 191 -13.63 -9.14 12.61
CA HIS A 191 -14.37 -9.74 11.50
C HIS A 191 -15.63 -10.46 12.03
N ALA A 192 -16.74 -10.36 11.30
CA ALA A 192 -18.05 -10.83 11.76
C ALA A 192 -18.09 -12.32 12.08
N ALA A 193 -17.33 -13.12 11.33
CA ALA A 193 -17.23 -14.57 11.56
C ALA A 193 -16.48 -14.96 12.85
N TYR A 194 -15.84 -14.02 13.56
CA TYR A 194 -15.04 -14.28 14.75
C TYR A 194 -15.51 -13.46 15.94
N GLY A 195 -16.05 -14.15 16.94
CA GLY A 195 -16.45 -13.54 18.21
C GLY A 195 -17.42 -12.38 18.06
N ASN A 196 -18.34 -12.42 17.08
CA ASN A 196 -19.33 -11.37 16.81
C ASN A 196 -18.71 -9.96 16.70
N ASP A 197 -17.64 -9.81 15.93
CA ASP A 197 -16.86 -8.57 15.79
C ASP A 197 -16.08 -8.11 17.03
N GLU A 198 -16.04 -8.89 18.12
CA GLU A 198 -15.28 -8.54 19.33
C GLU A 198 -13.87 -9.16 19.34
N ALA A 199 -13.65 -10.24 18.58
CA ALA A 199 -12.35 -10.91 18.54
C ALA A 199 -11.31 -10.07 17.78
N LEU A 200 -10.38 -9.49 18.54
CA LEU A 200 -9.27 -8.72 17.99
C LEU A 200 -8.25 -9.64 17.30
N MET A 201 -7.78 -9.19 16.15
CA MET A 201 -6.72 -9.83 15.36
C MET A 201 -5.71 -8.78 14.89
N VAL A 202 -4.46 -9.18 14.69
CA VAL A 202 -3.43 -8.34 14.08
C VAL A 202 -3.36 -8.66 12.59
N MET A 203 -3.81 -7.73 11.77
CA MET A 203 -3.63 -7.77 10.33
C MET A 203 -2.22 -7.33 9.96
N LYS A 204 -1.52 -8.11 9.13
CA LYS A 204 -0.24 -7.73 8.53
C LYS A 204 -0.27 -7.96 7.02
N ILE A 205 -0.15 -6.89 6.23
CA ILE A 205 -0.28 -6.92 4.77
C ILE A 205 0.94 -6.38 4.02
N TRP A 206 1.08 -6.85 2.79
CA TRP A 206 1.87 -6.20 1.75
C TRP A 206 1.05 -5.06 1.15
N PRO A 207 1.45 -3.79 1.37
CA PRO A 207 0.56 -2.63 1.22
C PRO A 207 0.47 -2.08 -0.20
N SER A 208 1.28 -2.54 -1.12
CA SER A 208 1.23 -2.06 -2.50
C SER A 208 1.89 -3.08 -3.40
N PRO A 209 1.32 -3.34 -4.59
CA PRO A 209 1.96 -4.18 -5.60
C PRO A 209 3.36 -3.67 -6.01
N MET A 210 3.68 -2.42 -5.71
CA MET A 210 4.98 -1.78 -6.02
C MET A 210 6.04 -1.99 -4.93
N CYS A 211 5.70 -2.61 -3.80
CA CYS A 211 6.63 -2.85 -2.68
C CYS A 211 7.28 -4.24 -2.76
N ASN A 212 8.44 -4.40 -2.12
CA ASN A 212 9.06 -5.73 -1.97
C ASN A 212 8.16 -6.65 -1.11
N ARG A 213 7.76 -7.80 -1.69
CA ARG A 213 6.93 -8.86 -1.08
C ARG A 213 7.70 -9.87 -0.21
N MET A 214 9.01 -10.00 -0.39
CA MET A 214 9.82 -11.06 0.24
C MET A 214 9.70 -11.08 1.77
N GLY A 215 9.57 -9.91 2.40
CA GLY A 215 9.43 -9.82 3.85
C GLY A 215 8.15 -10.48 4.36
N ILE A 216 7.00 -10.22 3.71
CA ILE A 216 5.74 -10.84 4.14
C ILE A 216 5.73 -12.34 3.84
N GLU A 217 6.32 -12.75 2.70
CA GLU A 217 6.39 -14.16 2.30
C GLU A 217 7.23 -14.99 3.27
N LYS A 218 8.40 -14.46 3.67
CA LYS A 218 9.25 -15.10 4.67
C LYS A 218 8.54 -15.24 6.01
N GLU A 219 7.81 -14.22 6.41
CA GLU A 219 7.08 -14.25 7.66
C GLU A 219 5.90 -15.23 7.64
N MET A 220 5.14 -15.26 6.54
CA MET A 220 4.06 -16.24 6.34
C MET A 220 4.60 -17.67 6.33
N LEU A 221 5.75 -17.90 5.68
CA LEU A 221 6.42 -19.20 5.68
C LEU A 221 6.86 -19.62 7.11
N ALA A 222 7.34 -18.67 7.89
CA ALA A 222 7.67 -18.87 9.30
C ALA A 222 6.43 -19.28 10.13
N TYR A 223 5.34 -18.53 10.06
CA TYR A 223 4.10 -18.89 10.77
C TYR A 223 3.53 -20.23 10.30
N LYS A 224 3.62 -20.55 9.01
CA LYS A 224 3.24 -21.86 8.48
C LYS A 224 4.07 -22.99 9.10
N ALA A 225 5.38 -22.76 9.32
CA ALA A 225 6.28 -23.77 9.87
C ALA A 225 6.07 -24.03 11.37
N PHE A 226 5.82 -22.99 12.19
CA PHE A 226 5.92 -23.11 13.64
C PHE A 226 4.85 -22.41 14.48
N SER A 227 3.74 -21.95 13.89
CA SER A 227 2.63 -21.35 14.65
C SER A 227 2.01 -22.29 15.71
N HIS A 228 2.13 -23.60 15.53
CA HIS A 228 1.60 -24.61 16.45
C HIS A 228 2.46 -24.82 17.70
N LEU A 229 3.69 -24.26 17.76
CA LEU A 229 4.61 -24.46 18.89
C LEU A 229 4.32 -23.53 20.08
N GLY A 230 3.34 -22.64 19.98
CA GLY A 230 2.98 -21.67 21.02
C GLY A 230 4.05 -20.61 21.31
N MET A 231 5.09 -20.50 20.47
CA MET A 231 6.17 -19.52 20.59
C MET A 231 5.88 -18.19 19.89
N THR A 232 4.81 -18.15 19.12
CA THR A 232 4.36 -17.00 18.33
C THR A 232 2.89 -16.79 18.57
N PRO A 233 2.33 -15.61 18.22
CA PRO A 233 0.89 -15.48 18.04
C PRO A 233 0.36 -16.59 17.12
N LYS A 234 -0.87 -17.07 17.36
CA LYS A 234 -1.49 -18.03 16.44
C LYS A 234 -1.71 -17.40 15.08
N PHE A 235 -1.52 -18.20 14.03
CA PHE A 235 -1.92 -17.83 12.69
C PHE A 235 -3.43 -18.04 12.54
N VAL A 236 -4.17 -16.99 12.18
CA VAL A 236 -5.64 -17.04 12.06
C VAL A 236 -6.06 -17.34 10.62
N GLY A 237 -5.43 -16.68 9.64
CA GLY A 237 -5.74 -16.88 8.24
C GLY A 237 -5.04 -15.87 7.33
N HIS A 238 -5.42 -15.90 6.05
CA HIS A 238 -4.89 -15.00 5.03
C HIS A 238 -5.80 -13.81 4.81
N VAL A 239 -5.20 -12.66 4.52
CA VAL A 239 -5.93 -11.48 4.03
C VAL A 239 -5.91 -11.51 2.51
N THR A 240 -7.07 -11.35 1.89
CA THR A 240 -7.24 -11.33 0.45
C THR A 240 -7.77 -10.00 -0.07
N GLU A 241 -7.46 -9.70 -1.32
CA GLU A 241 -8.01 -8.60 -2.10
C GLU A 241 -8.47 -9.20 -3.42
N GLU A 242 -9.79 -9.31 -3.64
CA GLU A 242 -10.36 -9.98 -4.82
C GLU A 242 -9.83 -11.43 -4.96
N GLY A 243 -9.77 -12.16 -3.84
CA GLY A 243 -9.25 -13.53 -3.78
C GLY A 243 -7.72 -13.66 -3.84
N ARG A 244 -6.98 -12.59 -4.19
CA ARG A 244 -5.51 -12.58 -4.17
C ARG A 244 -5.00 -12.40 -2.74
N VAL A 245 -4.14 -13.31 -2.27
CA VAL A 245 -3.55 -13.18 -0.93
C VAL A 245 -2.56 -12.02 -0.89
N VAL A 246 -2.75 -11.12 0.08
CA VAL A 246 -1.92 -9.93 0.30
C VAL A 246 -1.30 -9.86 1.68
N GLY A 247 -1.65 -10.76 2.58
CA GLY A 247 -1.10 -10.79 3.92
C GLY A 247 -1.74 -11.86 4.79
N MET A 248 -1.68 -11.64 6.10
CA MET A 248 -2.14 -12.59 7.10
C MET A 248 -2.79 -11.90 8.30
N LEU A 249 -3.61 -12.67 9.00
CA LEU A 249 -4.16 -12.36 10.31
C LEU A 249 -3.47 -13.21 11.36
N LEU A 250 -3.09 -12.56 12.45
CA LEU A 250 -2.47 -13.17 13.61
C LEU A 250 -3.34 -12.92 14.84
N GLU A 251 -3.21 -13.76 15.86
CA GLU A 251 -3.81 -13.55 17.16
C GLU A 251 -3.37 -12.21 17.76
N TYR A 252 -4.35 -11.43 18.23
CA TYR A 252 -4.06 -10.30 19.10
C TYR A 252 -3.90 -10.80 20.54
N ILE A 253 -2.67 -10.70 21.06
CA ILE A 253 -2.37 -11.13 22.42
C ILE A 253 -2.75 -10.01 23.39
N ALA A 254 -4.03 -9.98 23.79
CA ALA A 254 -4.55 -8.97 24.70
C ALA A 254 -3.81 -8.96 26.04
N GLY A 255 -3.43 -7.76 26.50
CA GLY A 255 -2.66 -7.56 27.73
C GLY A 255 -1.16 -7.84 27.60
N ALA A 256 -0.66 -8.16 26.40
CA ALA A 256 0.78 -8.32 26.20
C ALA A 256 1.51 -6.97 26.11
N HIS A 257 2.74 -6.93 26.61
CA HIS A 257 3.61 -5.76 26.59
C HIS A 257 5.00 -6.07 26.04
N LYS A 258 5.80 -5.03 25.80
CA LYS A 258 7.21 -5.18 25.42
C LYS A 258 8.06 -5.52 26.65
N PRO A 259 9.10 -6.35 26.52
CA PRO A 259 9.97 -6.65 27.65
C PRO A 259 10.62 -5.36 28.16
N SER A 260 10.46 -5.11 29.44
CA SER A 260 10.77 -3.85 30.11
C SER A 260 11.96 -3.94 31.06
N ASP A 261 12.11 -5.08 31.73
CA ASP A 261 13.20 -5.36 32.67
C ASP A 261 14.16 -6.46 32.18
N ASP A 262 15.23 -6.72 32.93
CA ASP A 262 16.25 -7.70 32.55
C ASP A 262 15.78 -9.15 32.70
N LYS A 263 14.81 -9.42 33.58
CA LYS A 263 14.20 -10.75 33.74
C LYS A 263 13.37 -11.10 32.52
N GLU A 264 12.58 -10.17 31.99
CA GLU A 264 11.78 -10.32 30.78
C GLU A 264 12.65 -10.41 29.52
N LYS A 265 13.75 -9.66 29.45
CA LYS A 265 14.74 -9.81 28.39
C LYS A 265 15.37 -11.21 28.42
N GLU A 266 15.61 -11.76 29.61
CA GLU A 266 16.13 -13.12 29.74
C GLU A 266 15.10 -14.18 29.31
N LEU A 267 13.82 -13.99 29.61
CA LEU A 267 12.74 -14.83 29.06
C LEU A 267 12.74 -14.78 27.52
N CYS A 268 12.94 -13.61 26.91
CA CYS A 268 13.06 -13.47 25.46
C CYS A 268 14.27 -14.24 24.90
N ARG A 269 15.42 -14.21 25.58
CA ARG A 269 16.62 -14.97 25.20
C ARG A 269 16.39 -16.47 25.24
N GLN A 270 15.83 -16.96 26.34
CA GLN A 270 15.51 -18.38 26.51
C GLN A 270 14.51 -18.84 25.46
N ARG A 271 13.50 -18.02 25.17
CA ARG A 271 12.51 -18.31 24.13
C ARG A 271 13.12 -18.35 22.73
N LEU A 272 14.00 -17.40 22.42
CA LEU A 272 14.72 -17.38 21.14
C LEU A 272 15.66 -18.58 20.99
N TYR A 273 16.37 -18.95 22.06
CA TYR A 273 17.20 -20.15 22.08
C TYR A 273 16.38 -21.42 21.82
N LEU A 274 15.23 -21.56 22.51
CA LEU A 274 14.32 -22.67 22.29
C LEU A 274 13.79 -22.68 20.85
N PHE A 275 13.44 -21.51 20.31
CA PHE A 275 13.00 -21.35 18.93
C PHE A 275 14.05 -21.84 17.93
N HIS A 276 15.31 -21.43 18.05
CA HIS A 276 16.40 -21.91 17.19
C HIS A 276 16.53 -23.42 17.27
N ARG A 277 16.56 -23.98 18.48
CA ARG A 277 16.74 -25.42 18.69
C ARG A 277 15.58 -26.25 18.14
N MET A 278 14.35 -25.79 18.28
CA MET A 278 13.16 -26.54 17.87
C MET A 278 12.88 -26.45 16.37
N THR A 279 13.17 -25.31 15.76
CA THR A 279 12.75 -25.03 14.38
C THR A 279 13.89 -25.07 13.37
N GLY A 280 15.14 -24.85 13.81
CA GLY A 280 16.28 -24.61 12.93
C GLY A 280 16.23 -23.26 12.21
N TRP A 281 15.17 -22.46 12.41
CA TRP A 281 15.08 -21.11 11.86
C TRP A 281 15.90 -20.14 12.70
N HIS A 282 16.55 -19.19 12.04
CA HIS A 282 17.29 -18.12 12.70
C HIS A 282 16.76 -16.76 12.28
N ARG A 283 16.83 -15.77 13.17
CA ARG A 283 16.59 -14.37 12.80
C ARG A 283 17.91 -13.66 12.52
N SER A 284 17.87 -12.69 11.61
CA SER A 284 18.97 -11.73 11.45
C SER A 284 19.35 -11.10 12.79
N VAL A 285 20.64 -10.92 13.07
CA VAL A 285 21.12 -10.29 14.31
C VAL A 285 20.46 -8.93 14.54
N ALA A 286 20.30 -8.13 13.48
CA ALA A 286 19.64 -6.83 13.54
C ALA A 286 18.14 -6.90 13.88
N ALA A 287 17.51 -8.08 13.84
CA ALA A 287 16.11 -8.30 14.20
C ALA A 287 15.94 -8.81 15.65
N ASN A 288 17.02 -9.00 16.41
CA ASN A 288 16.97 -9.43 17.81
C ASN A 288 16.95 -8.22 18.76
N HIS A 289 15.90 -7.40 18.65
CA HIS A 289 15.64 -6.29 19.57
C HIS A 289 14.29 -6.48 20.26
N LYS A 290 14.10 -5.79 21.40
CA LYS A 290 12.91 -5.92 22.26
C LYS A 290 11.57 -5.75 21.56
N ASP A 291 11.52 -4.95 20.48
CA ASP A 291 10.26 -4.66 19.79
C ASP A 291 9.74 -5.87 18.99
N ASN A 292 10.56 -6.89 18.77
CA ASN A 292 10.16 -8.14 18.12
C ASN A 292 9.78 -9.25 19.11
N PHE A 293 9.50 -8.86 20.35
CA PHE A 293 8.96 -9.72 21.38
C PHE A 293 7.70 -9.11 22.01
N LEU A 294 6.88 -9.99 22.58
CA LEU A 294 5.75 -9.66 23.45
C LEU A 294 5.83 -10.55 24.68
N ILE A 295 5.54 -10.01 25.85
CA ILE A 295 5.41 -10.73 27.12
C ILE A 295 3.93 -10.73 27.51
N LYS A 296 3.41 -11.89 27.90
CA LYS A 296 2.12 -12.01 28.56
C LYS A 296 2.18 -13.14 29.57
N ASP A 297 1.75 -12.88 30.80
CA ASP A 297 1.67 -13.89 31.87
C ASP A 297 2.98 -14.69 32.08
N GLY A 298 4.13 -14.00 31.95
CA GLY A 298 5.45 -14.61 32.06
C GLY A 298 5.89 -15.44 30.83
N ILE A 299 5.10 -15.44 29.76
CA ILE A 299 5.40 -16.13 28.50
C ILE A 299 5.89 -15.11 27.47
N ALA A 300 7.05 -15.41 26.87
CA ALA A 300 7.56 -14.65 25.75
C ALA A 300 7.04 -15.20 24.40
N TYR A 301 6.61 -14.28 23.54
CA TYR A 301 6.20 -14.54 22.16
C TYR A 301 7.14 -13.82 21.21
N ILE A 302 7.56 -14.54 20.17
CA ILE A 302 8.43 -14.03 19.12
C ILE A 302 7.54 -13.55 17.97
N ILE A 303 7.78 -12.32 17.49
CA ILE A 303 7.06 -11.73 16.36
C ILE A 303 8.05 -11.20 15.31
N ASP A 304 7.51 -10.77 14.16
CA ASP A 304 8.23 -10.17 13.03
C ASP A 304 9.34 -11.05 12.43
N PHE A 305 8.94 -12.03 11.60
CA PHE A 305 9.85 -12.95 10.93
C PHE A 305 10.22 -12.52 9.50
N ALA A 306 9.99 -11.26 9.12
CA ALA A 306 10.29 -10.78 7.77
C ALA A 306 11.79 -10.86 7.40
N ARG A 307 12.66 -10.96 8.41
CA ARG A 307 14.12 -11.13 8.28
C ARG A 307 14.61 -12.46 8.86
N ALA A 308 13.76 -13.48 8.86
CA ALA A 308 14.13 -14.82 9.25
C ALA A 308 14.83 -15.57 8.11
N PHE A 309 15.63 -16.55 8.49
CA PHE A 309 16.32 -17.50 7.65
C PHE A 309 15.74 -18.88 7.93
N THR A 310 15.35 -19.53 6.86
CA THR A 310 14.95 -20.95 6.84
C THR A 310 16.12 -21.84 7.29
N PRO A 311 15.86 -23.06 7.77
CA PRO A 311 16.92 -24.01 8.13
C PRO A 311 17.91 -24.26 6.98
N GLU A 312 17.41 -24.29 5.73
CA GLU A 312 18.23 -24.44 4.53
C GLU A 312 19.15 -23.23 4.31
N GLU A 313 18.63 -22.00 4.47
CA GLU A 313 19.43 -20.78 4.40
C GLU A 313 20.48 -20.70 5.52
N VAL A 314 20.15 -21.21 6.71
CA VAL A 314 21.09 -21.28 7.84
C VAL A 314 22.22 -22.27 7.53
N ALA A 315 21.87 -23.48 7.08
CA ALA A 315 22.84 -24.51 6.70
C ALA A 315 23.78 -24.02 5.57
N ALA A 316 23.25 -23.29 4.59
CA ALA A 316 24.04 -22.75 3.49
C ALA A 316 25.00 -21.62 3.89
N LYS A 317 24.75 -20.92 5.00
CA LYS A 317 25.56 -19.78 5.45
C LYS A 317 26.65 -20.13 6.47
N GLY A 318 26.69 -21.36 6.98
CA GLY A 318 27.72 -21.81 7.92
C GLY A 318 27.56 -21.28 9.36
N SER A 319 28.61 -21.43 10.16
CA SER A 319 28.60 -21.33 11.63
C SER A 319 28.48 -19.92 12.25
N ASP A 320 28.32 -18.87 11.44
CA ASP A 320 28.38 -17.46 11.91
C ASP A 320 27.12 -17.00 12.69
N TRP A 321 26.15 -17.88 12.89
CA TRP A 321 24.91 -17.57 13.62
C TRP A 321 25.01 -17.74 15.15
N ALA A 322 26.11 -18.30 15.67
CA ALA A 322 26.23 -18.71 17.07
C ALA A 322 26.50 -17.56 18.08
N ASN A 323 26.86 -16.36 17.61
CA ASN A 323 27.21 -15.23 18.48
C ASN A 323 26.10 -14.15 18.48
N ILE A 324 24.95 -14.45 19.08
CA ILE A 324 23.80 -13.52 19.11
C ILE A 324 23.58 -12.98 20.53
N LYS A 325 23.84 -11.69 20.72
CA LYS A 325 23.30 -10.92 21.85
C LYS A 325 21.87 -10.48 21.54
N VAL A 326 20.97 -10.64 22.50
CA VAL A 326 19.64 -10.01 22.56
C VAL A 326 19.70 -8.85 23.54
#